data_AF-A0A414Q967-F1
#
_entry.id   AF-A0A414Q967-F1
#
_cell.length_a   1.000
_cell.length_b   1.000
_cell.length_c   1.000
_cell.angle_alpha   90.00
_cell.angle_beta   90.00
_cell.angle_gamma   90.00
#
_symmetry.space_group_name_H-M   'P 1'
#
loop_
_entity.id
_entity.type
_entity.pdbx_description
1 polymer ?
#
loop_
_entity_poly.entity_id
_entity_poly.type
_entity_poly.pdbx_seq_one_letter_code
_entity_poly.pdbx_strand_id
1 'polypeptide(L)'
;MAILKHIASKNADYGEAERYLIFQHDEYTQKPILDENGHMLIREEYYLDGINCDPFTFAAECQETNAYFHKNQSYNDIKSHHYIISFDPKDRDEHGLTGELAQQLGVEYAKENFPGHQALVCTHTDGHNGSGNIHVHIVINSIRKYDTKPQPYMEFDRDSKAGYKHHLSDRYRIYLKQKVMDMCTANGLNQVDLLTPAERKISEKEYWAKRRGQKKLDKHNAQLEKKGLTPRQTTFQTEKQYLRDAIDTVASQAISQEDFSRLLSEKYNITFKVRRGRYSYLHPNRSKYITGRSLGTLYEEKHLLQIFQENSTSQITENPVPDISQVVNSSTPTVSAYTATTTEAPHTFLFIKSDLRLVTDLQHCIKAQQSQAYAQKVKLSNLKMMAQTVAYVQEHGFQSKADLDAALSDASAQSTDARNTLKSTENTLKNVNEQIHYTGQYLANKSIYSDYRKSRHKEKFYDDHRAELTLYESALRILKEKSQGNKLPTLKMLREEKNRLTELQTMQREDFNARREHERELRTVCSNVDIILGTSQVQNRQHEHTQEKS
;
A
#
# COMPACT_ATOMS: atom_id res chain seq x y z
N MET A 1 24.34 1.49 3.55
CA MET A 1 24.66 1.65 2.13
C MET A 1 23.49 2.37 1.50
N ALA A 2 23.74 3.21 0.50
CA ALA A 2 22.66 3.99 -0.08
C ALA A 2 21.63 3.13 -0.85
N ILE A 3 20.34 3.35 -0.61
CA ILE A 3 19.22 2.64 -1.25
C ILE A 3 18.16 3.61 -1.79
N LEU A 4 17.47 3.21 -2.86
CA LEU A 4 16.34 3.93 -3.43
C LEU A 4 15.02 3.16 -3.24
N LYS A 5 14.06 3.78 -2.55
CA LYS A 5 12.69 3.29 -2.39
C LYS A 5 11.72 4.13 -3.21
N HIS A 6 10.64 3.50 -3.67
CA HIS A 6 9.55 4.16 -4.38
C HIS A 6 8.18 3.73 -3.82
N ILE A 7 7.29 4.69 -3.63
CA ILE A 7 5.91 4.49 -3.18
C ILE A 7 5.00 5.34 -4.07
N ALA A 8 4.00 4.72 -4.69
CA ALA A 8 2.95 5.45 -5.40
C ALA A 8 1.79 5.72 -4.43
N SER A 9 1.39 6.99 -4.29
CA SER A 9 0.30 7.39 -3.41
C SER A 9 -0.98 7.67 -4.21
N LYS A 10 -2.11 7.18 -3.69
CA LYS A 10 -3.45 7.53 -4.19
C LYS A 10 -4.14 8.58 -3.32
N ASN A 11 -3.45 9.08 -2.30
CA ASN A 11 -4.02 10.02 -1.34
C ASN A 11 -4.34 11.35 -2.03
N ALA A 12 -5.60 11.77 -1.98
CA ALA A 12 -6.07 13.01 -2.59
C ALA A 12 -5.68 14.25 -1.78
N ASP A 13 -5.28 14.07 -0.52
CA ASP A 13 -4.68 15.11 0.30
C ASP A 13 -3.18 15.20 0.01
N TYR A 14 -2.79 16.18 -0.80
CA TYR A 14 -1.39 16.42 -1.15
C TYR A 14 -0.61 17.04 0.01
N GLY A 15 -1.30 17.68 0.97
CA GLY A 15 -0.69 18.27 2.16
C GLY A 15 -0.28 17.21 3.20
N GLU A 16 -0.76 15.97 3.09
CA GLU A 16 -0.26 14.86 3.93
C GLU A 16 1.23 14.61 3.72
N ALA A 17 1.76 14.83 2.50
CA ALA A 17 3.18 14.69 2.23
C ALA A 17 3.98 15.79 2.95
N GLU A 18 3.55 17.05 2.85
CA GLU A 18 4.17 18.18 3.57
C GLU A 18 4.15 17.93 5.08
N ARG A 19 2.99 17.51 5.62
CA ARG A 19 2.85 17.22 7.05
C ARG A 19 3.76 16.07 7.50
N TYR A 20 3.81 14.98 6.73
CA TYR A 20 4.67 13.84 7.03
C TYR A 20 6.16 14.20 7.12
N LEU A 21 6.58 15.13 6.28
CA LEU A 21 7.96 15.59 6.20
C LEU A 21 8.30 16.60 7.30
N ILE A 22 7.42 17.57 7.57
CA ILE A 22 7.71 18.66 8.52
C ILE A 22 7.49 18.24 9.98
N PHE A 23 6.53 17.35 10.25
CA PHE A 23 6.14 16.98 11.62
C PHE A 23 6.64 15.59 12.02
N GLN A 24 6.80 15.40 13.33
CA GLN A 24 7.16 14.13 13.93
C GLN A 24 6.00 13.14 13.86
N HIS A 25 6.33 11.87 13.59
CA HIS A 25 5.34 10.79 13.49
C HIS A 25 5.78 9.58 14.30
N ASP A 26 4.84 8.91 14.95
CA ASP A 26 5.09 7.66 15.63
C ASP A 26 5.43 6.56 14.61
N GLU A 27 6.56 5.89 14.82
CA GLU A 27 7.14 4.96 13.86
C GLU A 27 6.28 3.72 13.60
N TYR A 28 5.47 3.31 14.58
CA TYR A 28 4.66 2.10 14.50
C TYR A 28 3.26 2.34 13.92
N THR A 29 2.69 3.50 14.22
CA THR A 29 1.33 3.89 13.85
C THR A 29 1.27 4.85 12.68
N GLN A 30 2.40 5.49 12.32
CA GLN A 30 2.51 6.54 11.31
C GLN A 30 1.59 7.73 11.58
N LYS A 31 1.18 7.92 12.84
CA LYS A 31 0.35 9.06 13.25
C LYS A 31 1.24 10.21 13.71
N PRO A 32 0.82 11.47 13.50
CA PRO A 32 1.57 12.61 14.00
C PRO A 32 1.66 12.58 15.52
N ILE A 33 2.81 12.96 16.05
CA ILE A 33 3.02 13.16 17.49
C ILE A 33 2.49 14.55 17.85
N LEU A 34 1.65 14.60 18.88
CA LEU A 34 1.00 15.83 19.32
C LEU A 34 1.58 16.30 20.66
N ASP A 35 1.67 17.62 20.84
CA ASP A 35 1.97 18.25 22.12
C ASP A 35 0.78 18.16 23.10
N GLU A 36 0.97 18.66 24.32
CA GLU A 36 -0.06 18.68 25.37
C GLU A 36 -1.33 19.46 24.97
N ASN A 37 -1.22 20.36 23.98
CA ASN A 37 -2.31 21.17 23.46
C ASN A 37 -2.95 20.57 22.19
N GLY A 38 -2.47 19.41 21.72
CA GLY A 38 -2.96 18.74 20.52
C GLY A 38 -2.39 19.26 19.19
N HIS A 39 -1.33 20.08 19.21
CA HIS A 39 -0.64 20.53 18.01
C HIS A 39 0.43 19.53 17.57
N MET A 40 0.65 19.39 16.27
CA MET A 40 1.69 18.52 15.74
C MET A 40 3.09 19.07 16.08
N LEU A 41 3.96 18.19 16.58
CA LEU A 41 5.35 18.54 16.89
C LEU A 41 6.18 18.64 15.61
N ILE A 42 6.89 19.75 15.43
CA ILE A 42 7.82 19.96 14.32
C ILE A 42 9.06 19.08 14.53
N ARG A 43 9.66 18.57 13.45
CA ARG A 43 10.93 17.84 13.54
C ARG A 43 12.05 18.74 14.04
N GLU A 44 12.97 18.16 14.81
CA GLU A 44 14.11 18.91 15.36
C GLU A 44 15.05 19.44 14.27
N GLU A 45 15.25 18.66 13.21
CA GLU A 45 16.08 19.03 12.07
C GLU A 45 15.46 18.49 10.77
N TYR A 46 15.24 19.37 9.80
CA TYR A 46 14.84 19.02 8.44
C TYR A 46 15.25 20.12 7.46
N TYR A 47 15.50 19.72 6.22
CA TYR A 47 15.82 20.63 5.11
C TYR A 47 14.76 20.46 4.03
N LEU A 48 14.20 21.55 3.48
CA LEU A 48 13.06 21.48 2.59
C LEU A 48 13.22 22.41 1.38
N ASP A 49 13.12 21.85 0.17
CA ASP A 49 13.18 22.57 -1.09
C ASP A 49 12.04 22.18 -2.02
N GLY A 50 11.59 23.13 -2.83
CA GLY A 50 10.63 22.94 -3.91
C GLY A 50 11.30 22.99 -5.28
N ILE A 51 10.86 22.14 -6.21
CA ILE A 51 11.26 22.18 -7.62
C ILE A 51 10.00 22.41 -8.45
N ASN A 52 9.99 23.47 -9.27
CA ASN A 52 8.84 23.91 -10.08
C ASN A 52 7.58 24.28 -9.26
N CYS A 53 7.75 24.48 -7.95
CA CYS A 53 6.75 24.94 -6.98
C CYS A 53 7.47 25.51 -5.75
N ASP A 54 6.74 26.29 -4.95
CA ASP A 54 7.17 26.64 -3.59
C ASP A 54 6.90 25.45 -2.64
N PRO A 55 7.85 25.09 -1.75
CA PRO A 55 7.73 23.92 -0.89
C PRO A 55 6.57 23.98 0.11
N PHE A 56 6.13 25.19 0.50
CA PHE A 56 5.03 25.38 1.45
C PHE A 56 3.66 25.52 0.76
N THR A 57 3.64 25.62 -0.58
CA THR A 57 2.40 25.60 -1.38
C THR A 57 2.35 24.42 -2.36
N PHE A 58 3.21 23.41 -2.19
CA PHE A 58 3.29 22.24 -3.06
C PHE A 58 1.93 21.58 -3.26
N ALA A 59 1.15 21.39 -2.19
CA ALA A 59 -0.17 20.78 -2.25
C ALA A 59 -1.16 21.57 -3.12
N ALA A 60 -1.23 22.89 -2.92
CA ALA A 60 -2.12 23.77 -3.66
C ALA A 60 -1.73 23.82 -5.14
N GLU A 61 -0.46 24.03 -5.45
CA GLU A 61 0.01 24.10 -6.82
C GLU A 61 -0.12 22.75 -7.57
N CYS A 62 0.02 21.62 -6.87
CA CYS A 62 -0.23 20.31 -7.44
C CYS A 62 -1.71 20.15 -7.80
N GLN A 63 -2.61 20.56 -6.91
CA GLN A 63 -4.05 20.52 -7.15
C GLN A 63 -4.45 21.42 -8.33
N GLU A 64 -3.89 22.62 -8.43
CA GLU A 64 -4.11 23.53 -9.56
C GLU A 64 -3.65 22.92 -10.88
N THR A 65 -2.43 22.38 -10.93
CA THR A 65 -1.88 21.70 -12.13
C THR A 65 -2.76 20.52 -12.54
N ASN A 66 -3.21 19.72 -11.57
CA ASN A 66 -4.06 18.57 -11.82
C ASN A 66 -5.45 18.97 -12.32
N ALA A 67 -6.01 20.07 -11.79
CA ALA A 67 -7.28 20.62 -12.26
C ALA A 67 -7.17 21.16 -13.69
N TYR A 68 -6.08 21.89 -13.99
CA TYR A 68 -5.78 22.44 -15.31
C TYR A 68 -5.72 21.35 -16.40
N PHE A 69 -5.06 20.23 -16.12
CA PHE A 69 -4.96 19.10 -17.07
C PHE A 69 -6.13 18.09 -16.97
N HIS A 70 -7.12 18.35 -16.12
CA HIS A 70 -8.27 17.47 -15.86
C HIS A 70 -7.85 16.04 -15.48
N LYS A 71 -6.84 15.91 -14.61
CA LYS A 71 -6.30 14.63 -14.13
C LYS A 71 -6.57 14.43 -12.64
N ASN A 72 -6.35 13.20 -12.18
CA ASN A 72 -6.36 12.83 -10.77
C ASN A 72 -7.71 13.02 -10.05
N GLN A 73 -8.83 12.97 -10.78
CA GLN A 73 -10.17 13.15 -10.25
C GLN A 73 -10.74 11.88 -9.58
N SER A 74 -10.25 10.68 -9.95
CA SER A 74 -10.75 9.43 -9.40
C SER A 74 -10.02 9.05 -8.11
N TYR A 75 -10.71 8.42 -7.17
CA TYR A 75 -10.10 7.86 -5.95
C TYR A 75 -8.94 6.90 -6.27
N ASN A 76 -9.06 6.12 -7.35
CA ASN A 76 -8.05 5.12 -7.71
C ASN A 76 -6.83 5.68 -8.45
N ASP A 77 -6.85 6.94 -8.86
CA ASP A 77 -5.73 7.59 -9.54
C ASP A 77 -4.54 7.73 -8.60
N ILE A 78 -3.34 7.43 -9.10
CA ILE A 78 -2.08 7.80 -8.45
C ILE A 78 -1.94 9.31 -8.51
N LYS A 79 -1.78 9.93 -7.34
CA LYS A 79 -1.77 11.38 -7.09
C LYS A 79 -0.35 11.92 -7.00
N SER A 80 0.53 11.17 -6.34
CA SER A 80 1.94 11.53 -6.19
C SER A 80 2.82 10.28 -6.15
N HIS A 81 4.12 10.47 -6.36
CA HIS A 81 5.12 9.44 -6.17
C HIS A 81 6.14 9.91 -5.13
N HIS A 82 6.43 9.05 -4.17
CA HIS A 82 7.39 9.30 -3.10
C HIS A 82 8.60 8.42 -3.29
N TYR A 83 9.74 9.05 -3.57
CA TYR A 83 11.04 8.43 -3.61
C TYR A 83 11.78 8.70 -2.31
N ILE A 84 12.53 7.72 -1.82
CA ILE A 84 13.34 7.87 -0.62
C ILE A 84 14.73 7.34 -0.92
N ILE A 85 15.74 8.22 -0.80
CA ILE A 85 17.15 7.86 -0.85
C ILE A 85 17.63 7.79 0.60
N SER A 86 17.98 6.61 1.09
CA SER A 86 18.55 6.44 2.43
C SER A 86 20.01 6.10 2.31
N PHE A 87 20.90 6.86 2.95
CA PHE A 87 22.35 6.68 2.87
C PHE A 87 22.86 5.58 3.83
N ASP A 88 24.16 5.29 3.82
CA ASP A 88 24.76 4.49 4.88
C ASP A 88 24.83 5.33 6.16
N PRO A 89 24.38 4.80 7.32
CA PRO A 89 24.60 5.47 8.61
C PRO A 89 26.07 5.85 8.84
N LYS A 90 27.00 5.05 8.32
CA LYS A 90 28.44 5.30 8.39
C LYS A 90 28.88 6.51 7.59
N ASP A 91 28.16 6.91 6.53
CA ASP A 91 28.57 8.04 5.68
C ASP A 91 28.59 9.36 6.45
N ARG A 92 27.79 9.48 7.50
CA ARG A 92 27.83 10.62 8.42
C ARG A 92 29.19 10.74 9.11
N ASP A 93 29.68 9.63 9.65
CA ASP A 93 30.85 9.61 10.53
C ASP A 93 32.16 9.35 9.76
N GLU A 94 32.12 8.56 8.67
CA GLU A 94 33.26 8.12 7.87
C GLU A 94 33.48 8.97 6.60
N HIS A 95 32.41 9.55 6.03
CA HIS A 95 32.46 10.26 4.74
C HIS A 95 31.94 11.71 4.80
N GLY A 96 31.65 12.23 5.99
CA GLY A 96 31.27 13.62 6.20
C GLY A 96 29.91 14.02 5.60
N LEU A 97 29.00 13.06 5.42
CA LEU A 97 27.66 13.34 4.93
C LEU A 97 26.85 14.11 5.99
N THR A 98 26.53 15.37 5.70
CA THR A 98 25.65 16.20 6.53
C THR A 98 24.22 16.26 5.96
N GLY A 99 23.27 16.76 6.75
CA GLY A 99 21.90 16.98 6.27
C GLY A 99 21.83 17.95 5.09
N GLU A 100 22.64 19.00 5.10
CA GLU A 100 22.75 19.98 4.01
C GLU A 100 23.31 19.35 2.74
N LEU A 101 24.39 18.57 2.86
CA LEU A 101 24.98 17.89 1.70
C LEU A 101 23.99 16.87 1.11
N ALA A 102 23.34 16.09 1.96
CA ALA A 102 22.30 15.15 1.52
C ALA A 102 21.13 15.88 0.85
N GLN A 103 20.70 17.04 1.36
CA GLN A 103 19.67 17.87 0.72
C GLN A 103 20.12 18.36 -0.65
N GLN A 104 21.34 18.88 -0.77
CA GLN A 104 21.89 19.34 -2.05
C GLN A 104 21.89 18.20 -3.08
N LEU A 105 22.44 17.04 -2.71
CA LEU A 105 22.44 15.84 -3.56
C LEU A 105 21.02 15.41 -3.94
N GLY A 106 20.09 15.48 -3.00
CA GLY A 106 18.67 15.20 -3.20
C GLY A 106 18.01 16.12 -4.23
N VAL A 107 18.26 17.43 -4.14
CA VAL A 107 17.73 18.44 -5.06
C VAL A 107 18.32 18.27 -6.46
N GLU A 108 19.63 18.07 -6.56
CA GLU A 108 20.32 17.82 -7.83
C GLU A 108 19.78 16.55 -8.51
N TYR A 109 19.70 15.46 -7.73
CA TYR A 109 19.11 14.20 -8.19
C TYR A 109 17.68 14.41 -8.68
N ALA A 110 16.83 15.12 -7.92
CA ALA A 110 15.44 15.34 -8.29
C ALA A 110 15.30 16.20 -9.56
N LYS A 111 16.13 17.24 -9.73
CA LYS A 111 16.14 18.10 -10.93
C LYS A 111 16.52 17.32 -12.18
N GLU A 112 17.57 16.50 -12.10
CA GLU A 112 18.04 15.69 -13.23
C GLU A 112 17.02 14.60 -13.60
N ASN A 113 16.49 13.92 -12.58
CA ASN A 113 15.75 12.68 -12.79
C ASN A 113 14.25 12.91 -12.94
N PHE A 114 13.66 13.97 -12.40
CA PHE A 114 12.22 14.26 -12.52
C PHE A 114 11.94 15.59 -13.22
N PRO A 115 12.51 15.86 -14.41
CA PRO A 115 12.43 17.17 -15.04
C PRO A 115 10.97 17.59 -15.28
N GLY A 116 10.62 18.86 -15.12
CA GLY A 116 9.26 19.34 -15.38
C GLY A 116 8.13 18.80 -14.47
N HIS A 117 8.43 17.95 -13.49
CA HIS A 117 7.50 17.64 -12.39
C HIS A 117 7.62 18.71 -11.30
N GLN A 118 6.52 18.96 -10.60
CA GLN A 118 6.58 19.61 -9.29
C GLN A 118 7.12 18.61 -8.28
N ALA A 119 8.10 19.00 -7.49
CA ALA A 119 8.69 18.13 -6.49
C ALA A 119 8.92 18.85 -5.17
N LEU A 120 8.69 18.13 -4.08
CA LEU A 120 9.10 18.49 -2.73
C LEU A 120 10.29 17.59 -2.36
N VAL A 121 11.42 18.19 -1.99
CA VAL A 121 12.64 17.49 -1.58
C VAL A 121 12.90 17.81 -0.13
N CYS A 122 12.93 16.79 0.73
CA CYS A 122 13.11 16.96 2.16
C CYS A 122 14.15 15.99 2.73
N THR A 123 15.13 16.50 3.46
CA THR A 123 16.13 15.67 4.13
C THR A 123 15.86 15.60 5.62
N HIS A 124 15.99 14.38 6.14
CA HIS A 124 15.86 14.04 7.55
C HIS A 124 17.18 13.42 8.03
N THR A 125 17.66 13.87 9.19
CA THR A 125 18.84 13.32 9.87
C THR A 125 18.45 12.32 10.97
N ASP A 126 17.17 12.29 11.35
CA ASP A 126 16.56 11.39 12.31
C ASP A 126 16.18 10.05 11.66
N GLY A 127 17.18 9.22 11.37
CA GLY A 127 16.95 7.87 10.89
C GLY A 127 16.06 7.05 11.85
N HIS A 128 15.37 6.04 11.31
CA HIS A 128 14.44 5.18 12.05
C HIS A 128 15.05 4.64 13.37
N ASN A 129 14.34 4.74 14.49
CA ASN A 129 14.71 4.41 15.87
C ASN A 129 15.88 5.23 16.45
N GLY A 130 16.07 6.48 16.01
CA GLY A 130 17.26 7.25 16.39
C GLY A 130 18.54 6.65 15.83
N SER A 131 18.46 5.92 14.71
CA SER A 131 19.65 5.37 14.02
C SER A 131 20.55 6.46 13.44
N GLY A 132 20.07 7.71 13.38
CA GLY A 132 20.81 8.84 12.81
C GLY A 132 21.06 8.70 11.30
N ASN A 133 20.35 7.79 10.63
CA ASN A 133 20.51 7.57 9.20
C ASN A 133 19.90 8.73 8.40
N ILE A 134 20.77 9.45 7.70
CA ILE A 134 20.39 10.55 6.82
C ILE A 134 19.64 9.99 5.60
N HIS A 135 18.49 10.59 5.30
CA HIS A 135 17.69 10.19 4.16
C HIS A 135 16.95 11.37 3.52
N VAL A 136 16.83 11.30 2.20
CA VAL A 136 16.17 12.31 1.37
C VAL A 136 14.86 11.74 0.87
N HIS A 137 13.78 12.45 1.15
CA HIS A 137 12.47 12.25 0.56
C HIS A 137 12.29 13.14 -0.66
N ILE A 138 11.83 12.58 -1.77
CA ILE A 138 11.48 13.32 -2.98
C ILE A 138 10.04 12.95 -3.34
N VAL A 139 9.11 13.88 -3.15
CA VAL A 139 7.69 13.70 -3.48
C VAL A 139 7.38 14.48 -4.74
N ILE A 140 7.02 13.78 -5.82
CA ILE A 140 6.62 14.43 -7.08
C ILE A 140 5.11 14.36 -7.27
N ASN A 141 4.54 15.40 -7.88
CA ASN A 141 3.18 15.31 -8.43
C ASN A 141 3.16 14.17 -9.46
N SER A 142 2.06 13.41 -9.54
CA SER A 142 1.96 12.37 -10.55
C SER A 142 1.83 12.95 -11.96
N ILE A 143 1.46 14.23 -12.11
CA ILE A 143 1.35 14.92 -13.40
C ILE A 143 2.58 15.80 -13.64
N ARG A 144 3.12 15.71 -14.86
CA ARG A 144 4.20 16.58 -15.33
C ARG A 144 3.63 17.97 -15.64
N LYS A 145 4.19 19.02 -15.04
CA LYS A 145 3.78 20.42 -15.21
C LYS A 145 4.30 21.01 -16.54
N TYR A 146 5.54 20.69 -16.91
CA TYR A 146 6.19 21.25 -18.10
C TYR A 146 6.65 20.17 -19.08
N ASP A 147 6.66 20.51 -20.38
CA ASP A 147 7.31 19.69 -21.40
C ASP A 147 8.82 19.60 -21.13
N THR A 148 9.41 18.47 -21.47
CA THR A 148 10.83 18.19 -21.27
C THR A 148 11.42 17.53 -22.51
N LYS A 149 12.75 17.62 -22.64
CA LYS A 149 13.45 16.88 -23.69
C LYS A 149 13.33 15.37 -23.42
N PRO A 150 12.95 14.56 -24.42
CA PRO A 150 12.93 13.11 -24.29
C PRO A 150 14.28 12.58 -23.81
N GLN A 151 14.24 11.65 -22.87
CA GLN A 151 15.44 11.02 -22.31
C GLN A 151 15.50 9.54 -22.70
N PRO A 152 16.70 8.93 -22.81
CA PRO A 152 16.85 7.53 -23.24
C PRO A 152 16.08 6.52 -22.39
N TYR A 153 15.81 6.84 -21.12
CA TYR A 153 15.07 5.98 -20.20
C TYR A 153 13.54 6.03 -20.41
N MET A 154 13.00 7.07 -21.07
CA MET A 154 11.56 7.28 -21.30
C MET A 154 11.02 6.41 -22.43
N GLU A 155 9.95 5.65 -22.16
CA GLU A 155 9.45 4.59 -23.06
C GLU A 155 8.57 5.11 -24.18
N PHE A 156 7.83 6.18 -23.91
CA PHE A 156 6.89 6.77 -24.86
C PHE A 156 7.13 8.26 -25.02
N ASP A 157 6.83 8.82 -26.20
CA ASP A 157 6.92 10.26 -26.47
C ASP A 157 6.10 11.11 -25.49
N ARG A 158 4.98 10.56 -24.99
CA ARG A 158 4.15 11.22 -23.98
C ARG A 158 4.83 11.34 -22.63
N ASP A 159 5.84 10.53 -22.32
CA ASP A 159 6.50 10.53 -21.03
C ASP A 159 7.26 11.84 -20.80
N SER A 160 7.62 12.57 -21.86
CA SER A 160 8.29 13.87 -21.77
C SER A 160 7.34 15.07 -21.87
N LYS A 161 6.03 14.85 -22.04
CA LYS A 161 5.03 15.91 -22.28
C LYS A 161 4.28 16.33 -21.01
N ALA A 162 3.92 17.60 -20.91
CA ALA A 162 3.08 18.15 -19.86
C ALA A 162 1.68 17.52 -19.85
N GLY A 163 1.06 17.43 -18.67
CA GLY A 163 -0.28 16.85 -18.48
C GLY A 163 -0.34 15.32 -18.49
N TYR A 164 0.77 14.64 -18.79
CA TYR A 164 0.88 13.18 -18.71
C TYR A 164 1.38 12.72 -17.34
N LYS A 165 0.95 11.51 -16.96
CA LYS A 165 1.32 10.89 -15.69
C LYS A 165 2.77 10.42 -15.71
N HIS A 166 3.44 10.54 -14.58
CA HIS A 166 4.73 9.93 -14.32
C HIS A 166 4.63 8.41 -14.56
N HIS A 167 5.38 7.94 -15.55
CA HIS A 167 5.38 6.55 -15.98
C HIS A 167 6.70 5.90 -15.57
N LEU A 168 6.70 5.21 -14.43
CA LEU A 168 7.89 4.51 -13.94
C LEU A 168 7.99 3.10 -14.57
N SER A 169 8.58 3.03 -15.76
CA SER A 169 8.92 1.75 -16.40
C SER A 169 10.08 1.04 -15.70
N ASP A 170 10.30 -0.25 -16.00
CA ASP A 170 11.45 -0.99 -15.45
C ASP A 170 12.78 -0.36 -15.89
N ARG A 171 12.87 0.15 -17.13
CA ARG A 171 14.05 0.86 -17.66
C ARG A 171 14.31 2.15 -16.88
N TYR A 172 13.25 2.93 -16.61
CA TYR A 172 13.37 4.15 -15.83
C TYR A 172 13.77 3.85 -14.39
N ARG A 173 13.19 2.81 -13.76
CA ARG A 173 13.60 2.39 -12.41
C ARG A 173 15.07 1.96 -12.34
N ILE A 174 15.58 1.25 -13.35
CA ILE A 174 17.00 0.87 -13.46
C ILE A 174 17.87 2.11 -13.58
N TYR A 175 17.49 3.06 -14.43
CA TYR A 175 18.18 4.33 -14.59
C TYR A 175 18.25 5.13 -13.28
N LEU A 176 17.13 5.27 -12.56
CA LEU A 176 17.08 5.96 -11.27
C LEU A 176 18.04 5.33 -10.24
N LYS A 177 18.07 4.00 -10.19
CA LYS A 177 19.00 3.27 -9.31
C LYS A 177 20.45 3.50 -9.69
N GLN A 178 20.77 3.44 -10.97
CA GLN A 178 22.12 3.72 -11.47
C GLN A 178 22.55 5.14 -11.07
N LYS A 179 21.66 6.13 -11.22
CA LYS A 179 21.94 7.51 -10.84
C LYS A 179 22.21 7.70 -9.35
N VAL A 180 21.56 6.93 -8.47
CA VAL A 180 21.90 6.94 -7.03
C VAL A 180 23.31 6.37 -6.82
N MET A 181 23.66 5.28 -7.52
CA MET A 181 25.00 4.69 -7.42
C MET A 181 26.08 5.62 -7.94
N ASP A 182 25.85 6.27 -9.07
CA ASP A 182 26.77 7.24 -9.67
C ASP A 182 26.96 8.44 -8.74
N MET A 183 25.87 8.98 -8.19
CA MET A 183 25.88 10.09 -7.22
C MET A 183 26.68 9.75 -5.97
N CYS A 184 26.45 8.56 -5.38
CA CYS A 184 27.19 8.16 -4.18
C CYS A 184 28.68 7.94 -4.49
N THR A 185 28.99 7.28 -5.60
CA THR A 185 30.38 7.04 -6.02
C THR A 185 31.12 8.36 -6.28
N ALA A 186 30.49 9.31 -6.97
CA ALA A 186 31.06 10.61 -7.27
C ALA A 186 31.35 11.46 -6.02
N ASN A 187 30.63 11.21 -4.93
CA ASN A 187 30.78 11.92 -3.65
C ASN A 187 31.51 11.09 -2.58
N GLY A 188 32.11 9.94 -2.95
CA GLY A 188 32.85 9.09 -2.02
C GLY A 188 31.99 8.44 -0.92
N LEU A 189 30.70 8.24 -1.16
CA LEU A 189 29.75 7.65 -0.20
C LEU A 189 29.64 6.14 -0.38
N ASN A 190 29.27 5.44 0.70
CA ASN A 190 29.09 3.99 0.70
C ASN A 190 27.92 3.54 -0.20
N GLN A 191 28.24 2.81 -1.27
CA GLN A 191 27.27 2.33 -2.24
C GLN A 191 27.23 0.81 -2.37
N VAL A 192 26.01 0.26 -2.42
CA VAL A 192 25.74 -1.14 -2.79
C VAL A 192 25.26 -1.24 -4.23
N ASP A 193 25.47 -2.37 -4.88
CA ASP A 193 24.82 -2.63 -6.16
C ASP A 193 23.28 -2.71 -5.99
N LEU A 194 22.57 -1.74 -6.58
CA LEU A 194 21.11 -1.65 -6.55
C LEU A 194 20.43 -2.43 -7.67
N LEU A 195 21.18 -2.89 -8.67
CA LEU A 195 20.68 -3.56 -9.87
C LEU A 195 20.66 -5.07 -9.68
N THR A 196 21.68 -5.62 -9.02
CA THR A 196 21.74 -7.06 -8.74
C THR A 196 20.72 -7.45 -7.66
N PRO A 197 19.91 -8.51 -7.88
CA PRO A 197 19.00 -9.01 -6.86
C PRO A 197 19.76 -9.51 -5.63
N ALA A 198 19.26 -9.15 -4.43
CA ALA A 198 19.90 -9.53 -3.18
C ALA A 198 19.98 -11.05 -2.97
N GLU A 199 21.13 -11.51 -2.49
CA GLU A 199 21.40 -12.88 -2.06
C GLU A 199 20.40 -13.39 -1.02
N ARG A 200 20.18 -12.57 0.02
CA ARG A 200 19.13 -12.75 1.02
C ARG A 200 18.21 -11.55 0.99
N LYS A 201 16.98 -11.75 0.51
CA LYS A 201 16.01 -10.69 0.29
C LYS A 201 15.03 -10.59 1.46
N ILE A 202 15.17 -9.55 2.28
CA ILE A 202 14.19 -9.18 3.32
C ILE A 202 13.32 -8.05 2.78
N SER A 203 12.03 -8.29 2.59
CA SER A 203 11.10 -7.24 2.16
C SER A 203 10.70 -6.34 3.33
N GLU A 204 10.33 -5.08 3.08
CA GLU A 204 9.83 -4.17 4.11
C GLU A 204 8.65 -4.76 4.91
N LYS A 205 7.70 -5.43 4.22
CA LYS A 205 6.59 -6.12 4.88
C LYS A 205 7.08 -7.19 5.87
N GLU A 206 8.15 -7.89 5.53
CA GLU A 206 8.75 -8.93 6.36
C GLU A 206 9.54 -8.32 7.52
N TYR A 207 10.30 -7.26 7.28
CA TYR A 207 10.99 -6.48 8.31
C TYR A 207 10.00 -6.02 9.39
N TRP A 208 8.88 -5.40 8.98
CA TRP A 208 7.83 -4.97 9.90
C TRP A 208 7.04 -6.11 10.54
N ALA A 209 6.88 -7.25 9.85
CA ALA A 209 6.28 -8.44 10.44
C ALA A 209 7.17 -8.99 11.57
N LYS A 210 8.49 -9.04 11.37
CA LYS A 210 9.46 -9.45 12.40
C LYS A 210 9.36 -8.55 13.62
N ARG A 211 9.43 -7.22 13.44
CA ARG A 211 9.38 -6.26 14.55
C ARG A 211 8.06 -6.28 15.31
N ARG A 212 6.92 -6.26 14.62
CA ARG A 212 5.61 -6.32 15.28
C ARG A 212 5.37 -7.67 15.95
N GLY A 213 5.86 -8.75 15.35
CA GLY A 213 5.84 -10.08 15.95
C GLY A 213 6.67 -10.15 17.23
N GLN A 214 7.90 -9.62 17.20
CA GLN A 214 8.78 -9.55 18.36
C GLN A 214 8.15 -8.74 19.50
N LYS A 215 7.64 -7.53 19.23
CA LYS A 215 6.98 -6.69 20.24
C LYS A 215 5.79 -7.40 20.91
N LYS A 216 5.02 -8.20 20.16
CA LYS A 216 3.92 -9.01 20.71
C LYS A 216 4.44 -10.18 21.55
N LEU A 217 5.50 -10.84 21.09
CA LEU A 217 6.16 -11.93 21.81
C LEU A 217 6.74 -11.42 23.13
N ASP A 218 7.46 -10.31 23.13
CA ASP A 218 8.05 -9.71 24.34
C ASP A 218 6.97 -9.35 25.36
N LYS A 219 5.85 -8.76 24.89
CA LYS A 219 4.70 -8.46 25.75
C LYS A 219 4.10 -9.71 26.38
N HIS A 220 3.99 -10.80 25.61
CA HIS A 220 3.50 -12.09 26.11
C HIS A 220 4.49 -12.73 27.09
N ASN A 221 5.79 -12.70 26.78
CA ASN A 221 6.85 -13.23 27.61
C ASN A 221 6.93 -12.50 28.95
N ALA A 222 6.82 -11.17 28.95
CA ALA A 222 6.74 -10.38 30.18
C ALA A 222 5.50 -10.74 31.03
N GLN A 223 4.39 -11.17 30.42
CA GLN A 223 3.22 -11.66 31.16
C GLN A 223 3.44 -13.06 31.74
N LEU A 224 4.17 -13.94 31.03
CA LEU A 224 4.54 -15.27 31.52
C LEU A 224 5.51 -15.15 32.71
N GLU A 225 6.52 -14.28 32.60
CA GLU A 225 7.49 -14.03 33.66
C GLU A 225 6.82 -13.46 34.92
N LYS A 226 5.85 -12.54 34.76
CA LYS A 226 5.03 -12.05 35.88
C LYS A 226 4.20 -13.14 36.56
N LYS A 227 3.92 -14.25 35.86
CA LYS A 227 3.25 -15.44 36.40
C LYS A 227 4.24 -16.51 36.89
N GLY A 228 5.54 -16.20 36.95
CA GLY A 228 6.59 -17.14 37.37
C GLY A 228 6.91 -18.22 36.34
N LEU A 229 6.46 -18.09 35.08
CA LEU A 229 6.70 -19.05 34.01
C LEU A 229 7.86 -18.58 33.12
N THR A 230 8.80 -19.48 32.81
CA THR A 230 9.91 -19.21 31.89
C THR A 230 9.46 -19.28 30.43
N PRO A 231 9.61 -18.21 29.63
CA PRO A 231 9.24 -18.24 28.21
C PRO A 231 10.10 -19.23 27.42
N ARG A 232 9.43 -20.11 26.65
CA ARG A 232 10.13 -21.09 25.78
C ARG A 232 10.70 -20.46 24.51
N GLN A 233 10.08 -19.39 24.00
CA GLN A 233 10.50 -18.71 22.79
C GLN A 233 10.72 -17.22 23.08
N THR A 234 11.94 -16.74 22.86
CA THR A 234 12.33 -15.34 23.10
C THR A 234 12.49 -14.56 21.80
N THR A 235 12.68 -15.24 20.66
CA THR A 235 12.87 -14.62 19.36
C THR A 235 11.74 -14.99 18.41
N PHE A 236 11.12 -13.98 17.81
CA PHE A 236 10.11 -14.15 16.77
C PHE A 236 10.79 -14.37 15.42
N GLN A 237 10.47 -15.50 14.78
CA GLN A 237 10.95 -15.86 13.45
C GLN A 237 9.82 -15.71 12.43
N THR A 238 10.10 -15.08 11.29
CA THR A 238 9.13 -15.00 10.19
C THR A 238 9.11 -16.33 9.43
N GLU A 239 7.98 -16.66 8.79
CA GLU A 239 7.88 -17.85 7.93
C GLU A 239 8.96 -17.90 6.85
N LYS A 240 9.33 -16.74 6.31
CA LYS A 240 10.39 -16.62 5.31
C LYS A 240 11.77 -16.85 5.91
N GLN A 241 12.02 -16.35 7.12
CA GLN A 241 13.28 -16.60 7.81
C GLN A 241 13.43 -18.09 8.15
N TYR A 242 12.37 -18.73 8.64
CA TYR A 242 12.34 -20.18 8.84
C TYR A 242 12.73 -20.96 7.59
N LEU A 243 12.17 -20.59 6.43
CA LEU A 243 12.53 -21.22 5.16
C LEU A 243 14.00 -20.98 4.80
N ARG A 244 14.52 -19.75 4.97
CA ARG A 244 15.94 -19.46 4.69
C ARG A 244 16.86 -20.35 5.53
N ASP A 245 16.62 -20.39 6.84
CA ASP A 245 17.45 -21.16 7.77
C ASP A 245 17.40 -22.67 7.48
N ALA A 246 16.22 -23.20 7.17
CA ALA A 246 16.04 -24.60 6.80
C ALA A 246 16.71 -24.93 5.46
N ILE A 247 16.56 -24.07 4.45
CA ILE A 247 17.20 -24.26 3.14
C ILE A 247 18.72 -24.19 3.26
N ASP A 248 19.26 -23.20 3.96
CA ASP A 248 20.72 -23.05 4.14
C ASP A 248 21.30 -24.31 4.82
N THR A 249 20.60 -24.83 5.84
CA THR A 249 21.01 -26.06 6.51
C THR A 249 20.95 -27.28 5.59
N VAL A 250 19.86 -27.48 4.86
CA VAL A 250 19.69 -28.67 4.01
C VAL A 250 20.56 -28.61 2.76
N ALA A 251 20.73 -27.43 2.16
CA ALA A 251 21.54 -27.24 0.97
C ALA A 251 23.01 -27.63 1.21
N SER A 252 23.54 -27.34 2.40
CA SER A 252 24.91 -27.75 2.78
C SER A 252 25.14 -29.28 2.84
N GLN A 253 24.07 -30.08 2.89
CA GLN A 253 24.14 -31.54 3.02
C GLN A 253 23.66 -32.27 1.77
N ALA A 254 22.83 -31.63 0.95
CA ALA A 254 22.21 -32.26 -0.20
C ALA A 254 23.19 -32.36 -1.37
N ILE A 255 23.26 -33.55 -1.98
CA ILE A 255 24.07 -33.84 -3.18
C ILE A 255 23.25 -33.85 -4.46
N SER A 256 21.92 -33.83 -4.33
CA SER A 256 20.97 -33.86 -5.43
C SER A 256 19.71 -33.08 -5.08
N GLN A 257 18.92 -32.72 -6.10
CA GLN A 257 17.65 -32.04 -5.91
C GLN A 257 16.63 -32.94 -5.18
N GLU A 258 16.65 -34.24 -5.45
CA GLU A 258 15.81 -35.26 -4.84
C GLU A 258 16.13 -35.38 -3.34
N ASP A 259 17.42 -35.44 -2.99
CA ASP A 259 17.87 -35.44 -1.60
C ASP A 259 17.50 -34.16 -0.87
N PHE A 260 17.68 -33.01 -1.52
CA PHE A 260 17.28 -31.72 -0.98
C PHE A 260 15.77 -31.69 -0.66
N SER A 261 14.93 -32.17 -1.58
CA SER A 261 13.49 -32.25 -1.39
C SER A 261 13.11 -33.17 -0.23
N ARG A 262 13.74 -34.35 -0.16
CA ARG A 262 13.51 -35.34 0.90
C ARG A 262 13.90 -34.78 2.27
N LEU A 263 15.11 -34.23 2.39
CA LEU A 263 15.64 -33.68 3.65
C LEU A 263 14.81 -32.48 4.16
N LEU A 264 14.33 -31.61 3.27
CA LEU A 264 13.42 -30.51 3.64
C LEU A 264 12.09 -31.02 4.20
N SER A 265 11.54 -32.09 3.59
CA SER A 265 10.29 -32.70 4.04
C SER A 265 10.46 -33.41 5.39
N GLU A 266 11.52 -34.21 5.54
CA GLU A 266 11.77 -35.03 6.73
C GLU A 266 12.15 -34.18 7.96
N LYS A 267 13.07 -33.21 7.80
CA LYS A 267 13.61 -32.46 8.93
C LYS A 267 12.76 -31.24 9.33
N TYR A 268 12.07 -30.63 8.36
CA TYR A 268 11.43 -29.33 8.54
C TYR A 268 9.96 -29.28 8.11
N ASN A 269 9.39 -30.38 7.63
CA ASN A 269 8.04 -30.45 7.06
C ASN A 269 7.80 -29.43 5.94
N ILE A 270 8.85 -29.08 5.19
CA ILE A 270 8.77 -28.13 4.07
C ILE A 270 8.50 -28.90 2.77
N THR A 271 7.43 -28.56 2.06
CA THR A 271 7.19 -29.12 0.72
C THR A 271 7.95 -28.30 -0.32
N PHE A 272 8.86 -28.94 -1.03
CA PHE A 272 9.58 -28.37 -2.15
C PHE A 272 8.85 -28.62 -3.47
N LYS A 273 8.86 -27.62 -4.36
CA LYS A 273 8.22 -27.70 -5.68
C LYS A 273 9.06 -26.98 -6.73
N VAL A 274 9.31 -27.68 -7.83
CA VAL A 274 9.85 -27.11 -9.07
C VAL A 274 8.73 -26.92 -10.09
N ARG A 275 8.65 -25.74 -10.70
CA ARG A 275 7.75 -25.50 -11.83
C ARG A 275 8.36 -24.54 -12.83
N ARG A 276 8.61 -25.01 -14.07
CA ARG A 276 9.22 -24.22 -15.16
C ARG A 276 10.56 -23.58 -14.74
N GLY A 277 11.46 -24.36 -14.17
CA GLY A 277 12.78 -23.87 -13.73
C GLY A 277 12.70 -22.87 -12.57
N ARG A 278 11.72 -23.02 -11.67
CA ARG A 278 11.53 -22.11 -10.52
C ARG A 278 11.27 -22.90 -9.27
N TYR A 279 12.11 -22.65 -8.27
CA TYR A 279 12.03 -23.26 -6.96
C TYR A 279 11.01 -22.53 -6.08
N SER A 280 10.22 -23.30 -5.36
CA SER A 280 9.16 -22.82 -4.47
C SER A 280 9.04 -23.74 -3.25
N TYR A 281 8.78 -23.13 -2.09
CA TYR A 281 8.80 -23.79 -0.79
C TYR A 281 7.49 -23.54 -0.04
N LEU A 282 6.89 -24.59 0.50
CA LEU A 282 5.70 -24.50 1.35
C LEU A 282 6.11 -24.61 2.81
N HIS A 283 5.94 -23.52 3.56
CA HIS A 283 6.11 -23.52 5.00
C HIS A 283 5.01 -24.38 5.67
N PRO A 284 5.30 -25.15 6.74
CA PRO A 284 4.34 -26.06 7.38
C PRO A 284 3.01 -25.39 7.77
N ASN A 285 3.09 -24.17 8.29
CA ASN A 285 1.93 -23.39 8.73
C ASN A 285 1.29 -22.52 7.63
N ARG A 286 1.59 -22.77 6.34
CA ARG A 286 1.13 -21.92 5.23
C ARG A 286 0.40 -22.74 4.17
N SER A 287 -0.64 -22.15 3.58
CA SER A 287 -1.42 -22.77 2.50
C SER A 287 -0.92 -22.45 1.08
N LYS A 288 0.06 -21.55 0.95
CA LYS A 288 0.60 -21.07 -0.32
C LYS A 288 2.12 -21.19 -0.32
N TYR A 289 2.69 -21.44 -1.50
CA TYR A 289 4.13 -21.50 -1.70
C TYR A 289 4.80 -20.11 -1.67
N ILE A 290 6.05 -20.08 -1.19
CA ILE A 290 6.97 -18.94 -1.24
C ILE A 290 8.01 -19.26 -2.32
N THR A 291 8.23 -18.35 -3.26
CA THR A 291 9.19 -18.57 -4.36
C THR A 291 10.61 -18.28 -3.89
N GLY A 292 11.61 -18.99 -4.44
CA GLY A 292 13.04 -18.74 -4.16
C GLY A 292 13.41 -17.27 -4.37
N ARG A 293 12.97 -16.68 -5.48
CA ARG A 293 13.12 -15.23 -5.78
C ARG A 293 12.64 -14.28 -4.69
N SER A 294 11.67 -14.70 -3.88
CA SER A 294 11.15 -13.88 -2.79
C SER A 294 11.93 -14.01 -1.48
N LEU A 295 12.80 -15.02 -1.39
CA LEU A 295 13.75 -15.28 -0.31
C LEU A 295 15.13 -14.72 -0.62
N GLY A 296 15.53 -14.67 -1.89
CA GLY A 296 16.82 -14.16 -2.38
C GLY A 296 17.47 -15.10 -3.41
N THR A 297 18.54 -14.67 -4.08
CA THR A 297 19.17 -15.46 -5.17
C THR A 297 19.80 -16.76 -4.70
N LEU A 298 20.22 -16.85 -3.43
CA LEU A 298 20.75 -18.08 -2.83
C LEU A 298 19.69 -19.20 -2.73
N TYR A 299 18.41 -18.85 -2.83
CA TYR A 299 17.31 -19.80 -2.70
C TYR A 299 16.68 -20.16 -4.04
N GLU A 300 17.33 -19.78 -5.14
CA GLU A 300 16.93 -20.06 -6.52
C GLU A 300 17.70 -21.26 -7.08
N GLU A 301 17.16 -21.84 -8.16
CA GLU A 301 17.64 -23.07 -8.79
C GLU A 301 19.13 -23.05 -9.12
N LYS A 302 19.61 -21.99 -9.79
CA LYS A 302 21.00 -21.90 -10.25
C LYS A 302 22.01 -22.06 -9.11
N HIS A 303 21.79 -21.38 -7.99
CA HIS A 303 22.72 -21.42 -6.86
C HIS A 303 22.67 -22.75 -6.13
N LEU A 304 21.46 -23.28 -5.91
CA LEU A 304 21.30 -24.55 -5.20
C LEU A 304 21.83 -25.74 -6.00
N LEU A 305 21.64 -25.76 -7.32
CA LEU A 305 22.23 -26.79 -8.18
C LEU A 305 23.77 -26.77 -8.13
N GLN A 306 24.37 -25.58 -8.07
CA GLN A 306 25.82 -25.45 -7.91
C GLN A 306 26.29 -26.04 -6.58
N ILE A 307 25.61 -25.73 -5.47
CA ILE A 307 25.93 -26.32 -4.15
C ILE A 307 25.83 -27.85 -4.20
N PHE A 308 24.78 -28.40 -4.82
CA PHE A 308 24.62 -29.86 -4.90
C PHE A 308 25.77 -30.52 -5.70
N GLN A 309 26.22 -29.86 -6.76
CA GLN A 309 27.37 -30.30 -7.57
C GLN A 309 28.68 -30.25 -6.77
N GLU A 310 28.90 -29.20 -5.99
CA GLU A 310 30.07 -29.07 -5.11
C GLU A 310 30.06 -30.15 -4.00
N ASN A 311 28.91 -30.40 -3.39
CA ASN A 311 28.75 -31.43 -2.36
C ASN A 311 28.98 -32.85 -2.91
N SER A 312 28.45 -33.16 -4.08
CA SER A 312 28.67 -34.45 -4.74
C SER A 312 30.14 -34.67 -5.12
N THR A 313 30.82 -33.63 -5.60
CA THR A 313 32.25 -33.69 -5.94
C THR A 313 33.11 -33.89 -4.69
N SER A 314 32.77 -33.22 -3.58
CA SER A 314 33.49 -33.33 -2.31
C SER A 314 33.38 -34.74 -1.70
N GLN A 315 32.22 -35.41 -1.85
CA GLN A 315 32.05 -36.79 -1.41
C GLN A 315 32.82 -37.80 -2.28
N ILE A 316 33.09 -37.47 -3.55
CA ILE A 316 33.91 -38.28 -4.45
C ILE A 316 35.41 -38.15 -4.11
N THR A 317 35.87 -36.99 -3.60
CA THR A 317 37.27 -36.78 -3.22
C THR A 317 37.65 -37.38 -1.85
N GLU A 318 36.69 -37.59 -0.93
CA GLU A 318 36.96 -38.17 0.40
C GLU A 318 36.87 -39.70 0.45
N ASN A 319 36.30 -40.37 -0.57
CA ASN A 319 36.24 -41.83 -0.66
C ASN A 319 36.72 -42.32 -2.03
N PRO A 320 37.96 -42.82 -2.19
CA PRO A 320 38.32 -43.50 -3.42
C PRO A 320 37.79 -44.95 -3.41
N VAL A 321 37.54 -45.46 -4.63
CA VAL A 321 37.49 -46.88 -5.05
C VAL A 321 36.07 -47.53 -5.09
N PRO A 322 35.77 -48.50 -5.99
CA PRO A 322 36.00 -48.65 -7.44
C PRO A 322 34.69 -48.87 -8.24
N ASP A 323 34.83 -48.91 -9.57
CA ASP A 323 33.90 -49.50 -10.53
C ASP A 323 33.49 -50.94 -10.17
N ILE A 324 32.20 -51.29 -10.34
CA ILE A 324 31.73 -52.54 -10.94
C ILE A 324 30.24 -52.40 -11.27
N SER A 325 29.96 -52.70 -12.54
CA SER A 325 28.66 -52.88 -13.16
C SER A 325 27.92 -54.12 -12.61
N GLN A 326 26.58 -54.06 -12.59
CA GLN A 326 25.56 -55.13 -12.84
C GLN A 326 24.32 -54.86 -11.94
N VAL A 327 23.04 -55.12 -12.23
CA VAL A 327 22.19 -55.60 -13.35
C VAL A 327 20.74 -55.53 -12.79
N VAL A 328 19.83 -54.85 -13.51
CA VAL A 328 18.45 -55.26 -13.90
C VAL A 328 17.35 -55.67 -12.86
N ASN A 329 16.21 -54.96 -12.97
CA ASN A 329 14.77 -55.29 -12.71
C ASN A 329 14.33 -55.64 -11.26
N SER A 330 13.13 -55.33 -10.73
CA SER A 330 11.79 -55.21 -11.33
C SER A 330 10.78 -54.56 -10.33
N SER A 331 9.75 -53.90 -10.86
CA SER A 331 8.33 -53.94 -10.44
C SER A 331 7.84 -53.40 -9.07
N THR A 332 7.10 -52.30 -9.13
CA THR A 332 5.92 -51.95 -8.27
C THR A 332 4.63 -52.65 -8.76
N PRO A 333 3.44 -52.56 -8.11
CA PRO A 333 3.07 -52.19 -6.73
C PRO A 333 2.02 -53.16 -6.10
N THR A 334 1.62 -52.96 -4.83
CA THR A 334 0.29 -53.43 -4.35
C THR A 334 -0.34 -52.46 -3.36
N VAL A 335 -1.65 -52.29 -3.53
CA VAL A 335 -2.60 -51.38 -2.89
C VAL A 335 -3.10 -51.97 -1.56
N SER A 336 -3.42 -51.13 -0.57
CA SER A 336 -4.47 -51.45 0.41
C SER A 336 -5.10 -50.21 1.03
N ALA A 337 -6.41 -50.30 1.24
CA ALA A 337 -7.35 -49.25 1.64
C ALA A 337 -8.13 -49.69 2.88
N TYR A 338 -8.36 -48.79 3.86
CA TYR A 338 -9.38 -48.92 4.92
C TYR A 338 -9.74 -47.49 5.42
N THR A 339 -10.91 -46.96 5.05
CA THR A 339 -12.22 -46.92 5.76
C THR A 339 -12.35 -45.90 6.89
N ALA A 340 -13.39 -45.08 6.76
CA ALA A 340 -13.83 -44.01 7.66
C ALA A 340 -14.78 -44.52 8.76
N THR A 341 -14.91 -43.75 9.84
CA THR A 341 -16.07 -43.82 10.75
C THR A 341 -16.37 -42.43 11.32
N THR A 342 -17.67 -42.11 11.33
CA THR A 342 -18.28 -40.84 11.73
C THR A 342 -18.75 -40.93 13.18
N THR A 343 -18.74 -39.82 13.92
CA THR A 343 -19.53 -39.66 15.15
C THR A 343 -19.93 -38.19 15.30
N GLU A 344 -21.23 -37.94 15.42
CA GLU A 344 -21.84 -36.61 15.61
C GLU A 344 -21.89 -36.22 17.09
N ALA A 345 -21.71 -34.92 17.37
CA ALA A 345 -22.18 -34.26 18.58
C ALA A 345 -22.56 -32.80 18.26
N PRO A 346 -23.58 -32.22 18.93
CA PRO A 346 -24.20 -30.96 18.55
C PRO A 346 -23.49 -29.77 19.21
N HIS A 347 -23.17 -28.73 18.43
CA HIS A 347 -22.66 -27.48 18.98
C HIS A 347 -23.36 -26.28 18.35
N THR A 348 -24.15 -25.63 19.21
CA THR A 348 -24.55 -24.23 19.25
C THR A 348 -23.75 -23.30 18.33
N PHE A 349 -24.43 -22.67 17.37
CA PHE A 349 -23.84 -21.65 16.53
C PHE A 349 -23.72 -20.32 17.29
N LEU A 350 -22.47 -19.93 17.54
CA LEU A 350 -22.06 -18.62 18.01
C LEU A 350 -22.18 -17.60 16.86
N PHE A 351 -22.70 -16.42 17.17
CA PHE A 351 -22.83 -15.28 16.27
C PHE A 351 -21.45 -14.86 15.75
N ILE A 352 -21.14 -15.15 14.48
CA ILE A 352 -19.91 -14.73 13.79
C ILE A 352 -20.33 -13.85 12.62
N LYS A 353 -19.80 -12.63 12.60
CA LYS A 353 -19.85 -11.68 11.47
C LYS A 353 -19.73 -12.43 10.13
N SER A 354 -20.71 -12.30 9.25
CA SER A 354 -20.87 -13.17 8.08
C SER A 354 -19.70 -13.00 7.08
N ASP A 355 -18.74 -13.92 7.10
CA ASP A 355 -17.65 -14.01 6.11
C ASP A 355 -18.14 -14.59 4.76
N LEU A 356 -19.30 -14.15 4.28
CA LEU A 356 -19.90 -14.62 3.04
C LEU A 356 -19.08 -14.15 1.83
N ARG A 357 -18.78 -15.08 0.92
CA ARG A 357 -18.11 -14.79 -0.35
C ARG A 357 -18.92 -15.35 -1.51
N LEU A 358 -18.69 -14.76 -2.69
CA LEU A 358 -19.35 -15.17 -3.92
C LEU A 358 -19.04 -16.64 -4.25
N VAL A 359 -20.08 -17.43 -4.49
CA VAL A 359 -19.99 -18.79 -5.04
C VAL A 359 -19.47 -18.69 -6.47
N THR A 360 -18.46 -19.49 -6.81
CA THR A 360 -17.82 -19.41 -8.14
C THR A 360 -18.52 -20.29 -9.16
N ASP A 361 -18.81 -19.77 -10.36
CA ASP A 361 -19.32 -20.59 -11.45
C ASP A 361 -18.21 -21.53 -11.97
N LEU A 362 -18.41 -22.85 -11.81
CA LEU A 362 -17.48 -23.86 -12.30
C LEU A 362 -17.50 -24.03 -13.81
N GLN A 363 -18.63 -23.75 -14.48
CA GLN A 363 -18.77 -23.99 -15.92
C GLN A 363 -17.87 -23.06 -16.74
N HIS A 364 -17.66 -21.83 -16.28
CA HIS A 364 -16.82 -20.82 -16.95
C HIS A 364 -15.41 -20.68 -16.35
N CYS A 365 -15.07 -21.46 -15.33
CA CYS A 365 -13.75 -21.39 -14.70
C CYS A 365 -12.73 -22.24 -15.48
N ILE A 366 -11.97 -21.60 -16.38
CA ILE A 366 -10.88 -22.22 -17.19
C ILE A 366 -9.92 -23.05 -16.31
N LYS A 367 -9.65 -22.60 -15.07
CA LYS A 367 -8.77 -23.31 -14.12
C LYS A 367 -9.40 -24.56 -13.50
N ALA A 368 -10.74 -24.59 -13.37
CA ALA A 368 -11.48 -25.78 -12.93
C ALA A 368 -11.60 -26.83 -14.05
N GLN A 369 -11.68 -26.38 -15.30
CA GLN A 369 -11.65 -27.29 -16.45
C GLN A 369 -10.26 -27.96 -16.63
N GLN A 370 -9.17 -27.24 -16.34
CA GLN A 370 -7.80 -27.71 -16.54
C GLN A 370 -7.23 -28.55 -15.38
N SER A 371 -7.88 -28.62 -14.22
CA SER A 371 -7.38 -29.34 -13.05
C SER A 371 -8.52 -29.92 -12.21
N GLN A 372 -8.61 -31.26 -12.21
CA GLN A 372 -9.61 -31.99 -11.43
C GLN A 372 -9.49 -31.71 -9.92
N ALA A 373 -8.27 -31.62 -9.38
CA ALA A 373 -8.03 -31.27 -7.98
C ALA A 373 -8.48 -29.84 -7.63
N TYR A 374 -8.29 -28.88 -8.55
CA TYR A 374 -8.80 -27.52 -8.37
C TYR A 374 -10.32 -27.50 -8.46
N ALA A 375 -10.92 -28.21 -9.41
CA ALA A 375 -12.36 -28.34 -9.51
C ALA A 375 -12.96 -28.90 -8.21
N GLN A 376 -12.36 -29.94 -7.63
CA GLN A 376 -12.81 -30.57 -6.39
C GLN A 376 -12.69 -29.61 -5.19
N LYS A 377 -11.60 -28.83 -5.10
CA LYS A 377 -11.44 -27.78 -4.08
C LYS A 377 -12.46 -26.66 -4.23
N VAL A 378 -12.74 -26.23 -5.45
CA VAL A 378 -13.75 -25.19 -5.72
C VAL A 378 -15.15 -25.71 -5.41
N LYS A 379 -15.47 -26.98 -5.74
CA LYS A 379 -16.72 -27.64 -5.33
C LYS A 379 -16.90 -27.62 -3.82
N LEU A 380 -15.88 -28.03 -3.06
CA LEU A 380 -15.93 -28.04 -1.59
C LEU A 380 -16.09 -26.61 -1.03
N SER A 381 -15.37 -25.64 -1.59
CA SER A 381 -15.48 -24.24 -1.19
C SER A 381 -16.85 -23.67 -1.51
N ASN A 382 -17.39 -23.94 -2.69
CA ASN A 382 -18.73 -23.52 -3.10
C ASN A 382 -19.79 -24.15 -2.20
N LEU A 383 -19.70 -25.45 -1.91
CA LEU A 383 -20.62 -26.13 -1.00
C LEU A 383 -20.63 -25.46 0.39
N LYS A 384 -19.45 -25.10 0.90
CA LYS A 384 -19.33 -24.35 2.15
C LYS A 384 -19.98 -22.96 2.07
N MET A 385 -19.74 -22.21 0.98
CA MET A 385 -20.34 -20.88 0.80
C MET A 385 -21.86 -20.96 0.61
N MET A 386 -22.36 -21.98 -0.07
CA MET A 386 -23.79 -22.22 -0.25
C MET A 386 -24.45 -22.54 1.09
N ALA A 387 -23.86 -23.43 1.90
CA ALA A 387 -24.35 -23.74 3.23
C ALA A 387 -24.39 -22.51 4.14
N GLN A 388 -23.34 -21.67 4.12
CA GLN A 388 -23.32 -20.40 4.86
C GLN A 388 -24.36 -19.40 4.35
N THR A 389 -24.62 -19.36 3.04
CA THR A 389 -25.64 -18.48 2.45
C THR A 389 -27.04 -18.93 2.90
N VAL A 390 -27.31 -20.24 2.92
CA VAL A 390 -28.58 -20.78 3.42
C VAL A 390 -28.76 -20.49 4.91
N ALA A 391 -27.71 -20.67 5.72
CA ALA A 391 -27.73 -20.31 7.14
C ALA A 391 -28.06 -18.83 7.33
N TYR A 392 -27.40 -17.93 6.58
CA TYR A 392 -27.67 -16.50 6.64
C TYR A 392 -29.13 -16.16 6.30
N VAL A 393 -29.67 -16.75 5.22
CA VAL A 393 -31.07 -16.56 4.78
C VAL A 393 -32.04 -16.98 5.89
N GLN A 394 -31.79 -18.12 6.54
CA GLN A 394 -32.60 -18.63 7.65
C GLN A 394 -32.49 -17.76 8.90
N GLU A 395 -31.26 -17.37 9.29
CA GLU A 395 -31.00 -16.53 10.46
C GLU A 395 -31.63 -15.14 10.36
N HIS A 396 -31.66 -14.56 9.15
CA HIS A 396 -32.26 -13.26 8.88
C HIS A 396 -33.75 -13.35 8.51
N GLY A 397 -34.33 -14.55 8.53
CA GLY A 397 -35.77 -14.77 8.36
C GLY A 397 -36.32 -14.52 6.96
N PHE A 398 -35.47 -14.47 5.93
CA PHE A 398 -35.92 -14.31 4.54
C PHE A 398 -36.66 -15.57 4.07
N GLN A 399 -37.93 -15.42 3.68
CA GLN A 399 -38.79 -16.55 3.31
C GLN A 399 -38.84 -16.79 1.79
N SER A 400 -38.50 -15.76 1.01
CA SER A 400 -38.48 -15.83 -0.44
C SER A 400 -37.29 -15.07 -1.03
N LYS A 401 -36.95 -15.38 -2.29
CA LYS A 401 -35.97 -14.60 -3.05
C LYS A 401 -36.45 -13.17 -3.28
N ALA A 402 -37.75 -12.96 -3.45
CA ALA A 402 -38.32 -11.62 -3.61
C ALA A 402 -38.10 -10.77 -2.34
N ASP A 403 -38.17 -11.38 -1.15
CA ASP A 403 -37.90 -10.69 0.13
C ASP A 403 -36.44 -10.22 0.19
N LEU A 404 -35.51 -11.07 -0.29
CA LEU A 404 -34.09 -10.77 -0.32
C LEU A 404 -33.75 -9.68 -1.35
N ASP A 405 -34.36 -9.73 -2.54
CA ASP A 405 -34.21 -8.71 -3.58
C ASP A 405 -34.80 -7.36 -3.13
N ALA A 406 -35.93 -7.37 -2.43
CA ALA A 406 -36.52 -6.18 -1.81
C ALA A 406 -35.59 -5.60 -0.73
N ALA A 407 -35.05 -6.44 0.16
CA ALA A 407 -34.09 -6.00 1.17
C ALA A 407 -32.79 -5.43 0.56
N LEU A 408 -32.29 -6.01 -0.53
CA LEU A 408 -31.15 -5.46 -1.26
C LEU A 408 -31.48 -4.10 -1.90
N SER A 409 -32.67 -3.96 -2.49
CA SER A 409 -33.13 -2.69 -3.06
C SER A 409 -33.21 -1.61 -1.98
N ASP A 410 -33.81 -1.93 -0.83
CA ASP A 410 -33.93 -1.01 0.31
C ASP A 410 -32.57 -0.63 0.89
N ALA A 411 -31.67 -1.61 1.09
CA ALA A 411 -30.31 -1.35 1.55
C ALA A 411 -29.52 -0.48 0.56
N SER A 412 -29.72 -0.68 -0.75
CA SER A 412 -29.10 0.13 -1.80
C SER A 412 -29.64 1.57 -1.80
N ALA A 413 -30.95 1.75 -1.61
CA ALA A 413 -31.57 3.08 -1.47
C ALA A 413 -31.01 3.81 -0.23
N GLN A 414 -31.03 3.16 0.93
CA GLN A 414 -30.51 3.74 2.18
C GLN A 414 -29.01 4.10 2.10
N SER A 415 -28.19 3.25 1.47
CA SER A 415 -26.77 3.50 1.23
C SER A 415 -26.56 4.71 0.30
N THR A 416 -27.42 4.86 -0.71
CA THR A 416 -27.41 6.01 -1.63
C THR A 416 -27.82 7.30 -0.91
N ASP A 417 -28.86 7.25 -0.08
CA ASP A 417 -29.34 8.39 0.69
C ASP A 417 -28.32 8.85 1.73
N ALA A 418 -27.69 7.91 2.47
CA ALA A 418 -26.61 8.21 3.39
C ALA A 418 -25.40 8.83 2.68
N ARG A 419 -25.05 8.34 1.48
CA ARG A 419 -24.00 8.93 0.65
C ARG A 419 -24.33 10.36 0.23
N ASN A 420 -25.57 10.59 -0.22
CA ASN A 420 -26.02 11.91 -0.67
C ASN A 420 -26.01 12.91 0.49
N THR A 421 -26.46 12.47 1.67
CA THR A 421 -26.44 13.24 2.91
C THR A 421 -25.00 13.60 3.31
N LEU A 422 -24.10 12.62 3.35
CA LEU A 422 -22.67 12.85 3.63
C LEU A 422 -22.06 13.85 2.65
N LYS A 423 -22.32 13.68 1.35
CA LYS A 423 -21.83 14.58 0.29
C LYS A 423 -22.34 16.02 0.47
N SER A 424 -23.60 16.18 0.88
CA SER A 424 -24.18 17.49 1.17
C SER A 424 -23.46 18.19 2.33
N THR A 425 -23.20 17.46 3.42
CA THR A 425 -22.43 17.96 4.57
C THR A 425 -20.99 18.30 4.17
N GLU A 426 -20.31 17.45 3.39
CA GLU A 426 -18.96 17.69 2.88
C GLU A 426 -18.88 18.98 2.03
N ASN A 427 -19.86 19.20 1.16
CA ASN A 427 -19.97 20.43 0.36
C ASN A 427 -20.20 21.67 1.25
N THR A 428 -21.03 21.54 2.28
CA THR A 428 -21.31 22.63 3.23
C THR A 428 -20.05 22.96 4.04
N LEU A 429 -19.34 21.95 4.53
CA LEU A 429 -18.07 22.11 5.25
C LEU A 429 -17.00 22.77 4.38
N LYS A 430 -16.93 22.42 3.08
CA LYS A 430 -16.05 23.10 2.11
C LYS A 430 -16.39 24.58 2.01
N ASN A 431 -17.66 24.92 1.85
CA ASN A 431 -18.10 26.32 1.78
C ASN A 431 -17.79 27.10 3.07
N VAL A 432 -18.01 26.49 4.24
CA VAL A 432 -17.65 27.11 5.54
C VAL A 432 -16.15 27.32 5.66
N ASN A 433 -15.32 26.35 5.27
CA ASN A 433 -13.87 26.51 5.29
C ASN A 433 -13.39 27.63 4.34
N GLU A 434 -13.97 27.75 3.14
CA GLU A 434 -13.71 28.87 2.23
C GLU A 434 -14.08 30.21 2.88
N GLN A 435 -15.25 30.29 3.54
CA GLN A 435 -15.66 31.50 4.25
C GLN A 435 -14.73 31.85 5.42
N ILE A 436 -14.26 30.87 6.19
CA ILE A 436 -13.27 31.07 7.26
C ILE A 436 -11.97 31.65 6.68
N HIS A 437 -11.49 31.06 5.59
CA HIS A 437 -10.27 31.48 4.92
C HIS A 437 -10.34 32.94 4.46
N TYR A 438 -11.36 33.30 3.67
CA TYR A 438 -11.51 34.67 3.19
C TYR A 438 -11.87 35.66 4.31
N THR A 439 -12.60 35.24 5.34
CA THR A 439 -12.84 36.09 6.53
C THR A 439 -11.54 36.37 7.27
N GLY A 440 -10.66 35.36 7.40
CA GLY A 440 -9.32 35.53 7.97
C GLY A 440 -8.48 36.50 7.17
N GLN A 441 -8.39 36.33 5.84
CA GLN A 441 -7.66 37.23 4.95
C GLN A 441 -8.21 38.67 5.00
N TYR A 442 -9.53 38.83 5.01
CA TYR A 442 -10.19 40.12 5.10
C TYR A 442 -9.81 40.84 6.41
N LEU A 443 -9.87 40.12 7.55
CA LEU A 443 -9.55 40.70 8.86
C LEU A 443 -8.07 41.04 9.00
N ALA A 444 -7.18 40.19 8.49
CA ALA A 444 -5.72 40.39 8.56
C ALA A 444 -5.28 41.65 7.81
N ASN A 445 -5.86 41.91 6.63
CA ASN A 445 -5.47 43.03 5.76
C ASN A 445 -6.36 44.29 5.94
N LYS A 446 -7.30 44.27 6.89
CA LYS A 446 -8.28 45.36 7.10
C LYS A 446 -7.63 46.67 7.55
N SER A 447 -6.63 46.61 8.42
CA SER A 447 -5.88 47.77 8.90
C SER A 447 -5.11 48.42 7.75
N ILE A 448 -4.36 47.62 6.99
CA ILE A 448 -3.57 48.06 5.82
C ILE A 448 -4.47 48.74 4.78
N TYR A 449 -5.63 48.15 4.48
CA TYR A 449 -6.60 48.78 3.57
C TYR A 449 -7.18 50.09 4.13
N SER A 450 -7.39 50.19 5.45
CA SER A 450 -7.83 51.44 6.10
C SER A 450 -6.76 52.53 5.98
N ASP A 451 -5.49 52.17 6.13
CA ASP A 451 -4.35 53.08 6.04
C ASP A 451 -4.11 53.52 4.59
N TYR A 452 -4.23 52.60 3.62
CA TYR A 452 -4.26 52.92 2.19
C TYR A 452 -5.32 53.97 1.85
N ARG A 453 -6.55 53.82 2.37
CA ARG A 453 -7.63 54.79 2.15
C ARG A 453 -7.33 56.18 2.71
N LYS A 454 -6.60 56.26 3.82
CA LYS A 454 -6.24 57.51 4.51
C LYS A 454 -4.94 58.13 4.00
N SER A 455 -4.11 57.38 3.27
CA SER A 455 -2.84 57.85 2.76
C SER A 455 -2.99 59.01 1.77
N ARG A 456 -2.12 60.01 1.90
CA ARG A 456 -1.99 61.13 0.95
C ARG A 456 -1.26 60.72 -0.34
N HIS A 457 -0.42 59.67 -0.30
CA HIS A 457 0.36 59.18 -1.43
C HIS A 457 -0.06 57.74 -1.78
N LYS A 458 -1.24 57.62 -2.40
CA LYS A 458 -1.91 56.34 -2.63
C LYS A 458 -1.14 55.40 -3.56
N GLU A 459 -0.54 55.93 -4.62
CA GLU A 459 0.14 55.15 -5.65
C GLU A 459 1.36 54.43 -5.07
N LYS A 460 2.22 55.15 -4.35
CA LYS A 460 3.37 54.57 -3.65
C LYS A 460 2.97 53.55 -2.58
N PHE A 461 1.94 53.86 -1.78
CA PHE A 461 1.43 52.92 -0.76
C PHE A 461 0.86 51.65 -1.39
N TYR A 462 0.22 51.77 -2.56
CA TYR A 462 -0.30 50.63 -3.29
C TYR A 462 0.83 49.73 -3.79
N ASP A 463 1.92 50.30 -4.30
CA ASP A 463 3.08 49.53 -4.76
C ASP A 463 3.78 48.80 -3.60
N ASP A 464 3.95 49.48 -2.46
CA ASP A 464 4.61 48.93 -1.26
C ASP A 464 3.78 47.82 -0.58
N HIS A 465 2.45 47.84 -0.70
CA HIS A 465 1.51 46.90 -0.05
C HIS A 465 0.60 46.16 -1.05
N ARG A 466 1.10 45.95 -2.27
CA ARG A 466 0.31 45.44 -3.39
C ARG A 466 -0.30 44.07 -3.11
N ALA A 467 0.45 43.20 -2.45
CA ALA A 467 0.00 41.84 -2.13
C ALA A 467 -1.15 41.85 -1.12
N GLU A 468 -1.01 42.59 -0.03
CA GLU A 468 -1.97 42.70 1.06
C GLU A 468 -3.28 43.36 0.62
N LEU A 469 -3.19 44.40 -0.23
CA LEU A 469 -4.36 45.06 -0.81
C LEU A 469 -5.10 44.14 -1.79
N THR A 470 -4.37 43.38 -2.61
CA THR A 470 -4.97 42.39 -3.52
C THR A 470 -5.67 41.26 -2.75
N LEU A 471 -5.07 40.77 -1.67
CA LEU A 471 -5.66 39.77 -0.78
C LEU A 471 -6.92 40.31 -0.08
N TYR A 472 -6.90 41.56 0.40
CA TYR A 472 -8.07 42.20 0.97
C TYR A 472 -9.22 42.34 -0.02
N GLU A 473 -8.94 42.83 -1.24
CA GLU A 473 -9.95 43.08 -2.26
C GLU A 473 -10.56 41.77 -2.79
N SER A 474 -9.73 40.75 -3.01
CA SER A 474 -10.19 39.42 -3.43
C SER A 474 -11.05 38.76 -2.35
N ALA A 475 -10.62 38.79 -1.08
CA ALA A 475 -11.40 38.30 0.05
C ALA A 475 -12.75 39.02 0.17
N LEU A 476 -12.76 40.35 0.05
CA LEU A 476 -13.99 41.15 0.10
C LEU A 476 -14.96 40.80 -1.04
N ARG A 477 -14.45 40.61 -2.27
CA ARG A 477 -15.27 40.23 -3.43
C ARG A 477 -15.95 38.88 -3.21
N ILE A 478 -15.20 37.88 -2.78
CA ILE A 478 -15.69 36.50 -2.59
C ILE A 478 -16.67 36.44 -1.42
N LEU A 479 -16.39 37.16 -0.32
CA LEU A 479 -17.32 37.25 0.81
C LEU A 479 -18.65 37.92 0.42
N LYS A 480 -18.61 38.99 -0.39
CA LYS A 480 -19.82 39.67 -0.90
C LYS A 480 -20.65 38.77 -1.83
N GLU A 481 -19.99 38.03 -2.70
CA GLU A 481 -20.64 37.09 -3.61
C GLU A 481 -21.36 35.97 -2.82
N LYS A 482 -20.68 35.40 -1.82
CA LYS A 482 -21.23 34.34 -0.96
C LYS A 482 -22.32 34.84 -0.02
N SER A 483 -22.30 36.11 0.41
CA SER A 483 -23.30 36.64 1.34
C SER A 483 -24.60 37.09 0.65
N GLN A 484 -24.62 37.24 -0.67
CA GLN A 484 -25.78 37.71 -1.45
C GLN A 484 -26.45 38.97 -0.85
N GLY A 485 -25.66 39.86 -0.26
CA GLY A 485 -26.14 41.09 0.38
C GLY A 485 -26.55 40.96 1.86
N ASN A 486 -26.53 39.76 2.44
CA ASN A 486 -26.75 39.53 3.86
C ASN A 486 -25.51 39.85 4.72
N LYS A 487 -25.73 40.03 6.03
CA LYS A 487 -24.66 40.28 7.01
C LYS A 487 -23.69 39.10 7.04
N LEU A 488 -22.40 39.38 6.89
CA LEU A 488 -21.35 38.36 6.92
C LEU A 488 -21.30 37.67 8.30
N PRO A 489 -21.28 36.33 8.35
CA PRO A 489 -21.06 35.59 9.59
C PRO A 489 -19.74 36.00 10.26
N THR A 490 -19.71 36.01 11.60
CA THR A 490 -18.46 36.26 12.32
C THR A 490 -17.55 35.04 12.26
N LEU A 491 -16.23 35.26 12.37
CA LEU A 491 -15.24 34.17 12.36
C LEU A 491 -15.51 33.14 13.47
N LYS A 492 -16.03 33.58 14.63
CA LYS A 492 -16.44 32.70 15.73
C LYS A 492 -17.57 31.76 15.30
N MET A 493 -18.65 32.31 14.72
CA MET A 493 -19.78 31.52 14.24
C MET A 493 -19.37 30.52 13.15
N LEU A 494 -18.49 30.91 12.22
CA LEU A 494 -18.01 30.01 11.18
C LEU A 494 -17.19 28.84 11.75
N ARG A 495 -16.37 29.09 12.80
CA ARG A 495 -15.60 28.04 13.48
C ARG A 495 -16.49 27.08 14.26
N GLU A 496 -17.51 27.60 14.95
CA GLU A 496 -18.51 26.78 15.63
C GLU A 496 -19.27 25.88 14.64
N GLU A 497 -19.71 26.44 13.52
CA GLU A 497 -20.39 25.70 12.47
C GLU A 497 -19.48 24.65 11.81
N LYS A 498 -18.20 24.97 11.58
CA LYS A 498 -17.21 24.01 11.10
C LYS A 498 -17.09 22.81 12.05
N ASN A 499 -16.98 23.05 13.36
CA ASN A 499 -16.86 21.99 14.35
C ASN A 499 -18.10 21.09 14.34
N ARG A 500 -19.29 21.69 14.37
CA ARG A 500 -20.57 20.97 14.25
C ARG A 500 -20.64 20.11 12.98
N LEU A 501 -20.27 20.68 11.83
CA LEU A 501 -20.28 19.95 10.55
C LEU A 501 -19.23 18.83 10.50
N THR A 502 -18.10 18.98 11.19
CA THR A 502 -17.03 17.96 11.26
C THR A 502 -17.48 16.75 12.09
N GLU A 503 -18.14 16.99 13.23
CA GLU A 503 -18.77 15.93 14.04
C GLU A 503 -19.87 15.22 13.24
N LEU A 504 -20.73 15.99 12.57
CA LEU A 504 -21.79 15.45 11.72
C LEU A 504 -21.25 14.62 10.56
N GLN A 505 -20.18 15.08 9.89
CA GLN A 505 -19.51 14.34 8.82
C GLN A 505 -18.97 13.00 9.31
N THR A 506 -18.36 12.98 10.50
CA THR A 506 -17.80 11.76 11.10
C THR A 506 -18.91 10.73 11.34
N MET A 507 -20.00 11.15 12.00
CA MET A 507 -21.16 10.29 12.24
C MET A 507 -21.80 9.78 10.94
N GLN A 508 -22.03 10.67 9.96
CA GLN A 508 -22.60 10.30 8.67
C GLN A 508 -21.71 9.35 7.87
N ARG A 509 -20.38 9.47 8.01
CA ARG A 509 -19.44 8.59 7.34
C ARG A 509 -19.44 7.19 7.93
N GLU A 510 -19.55 7.06 9.25
CA GLU A 510 -19.73 5.78 9.92
C GLU A 510 -21.05 5.12 9.51
N ASP A 511 -22.16 5.86 9.51
CA ASP A 511 -23.47 5.38 9.07
C ASP A 511 -23.46 4.94 7.59
N PHE A 512 -22.88 5.75 6.69
CA PHE A 512 -22.70 5.36 5.29
C PHE A 512 -21.88 4.08 5.14
N ASN A 513 -20.76 3.95 5.86
CA ASN A 513 -19.93 2.76 5.80
C ASN A 513 -20.69 1.51 6.26
N ALA A 514 -21.44 1.61 7.37
CA ALA A 514 -22.25 0.52 7.89
C ALA A 514 -23.33 0.08 6.89
N ARG A 515 -24.09 1.04 6.32
CA ARG A 515 -25.10 0.75 5.29
C ARG A 515 -24.49 0.15 4.02
N ARG A 516 -23.31 0.64 3.61
CA ARG A 516 -22.61 0.12 2.43
C ARG A 516 -22.04 -1.28 2.64
N GLU A 517 -21.62 -1.62 3.87
CA GLU A 517 -21.23 -2.98 4.24
C GLU A 517 -22.44 -3.92 4.18
N HIS A 518 -23.57 -3.54 4.77
CA HIS A 518 -24.80 -4.31 4.74
C HIS A 518 -25.32 -4.53 3.30
N GLU A 519 -25.31 -3.49 2.46
CA GLU A 519 -25.67 -3.59 1.04
C GLU A 519 -24.75 -4.59 0.28
N ARG A 520 -23.46 -4.61 0.59
CA ARG A 520 -22.50 -5.55 -0.04
C ARG A 520 -22.72 -6.99 0.40
N GLU A 521 -23.04 -7.17 1.68
CA GLU A 521 -23.38 -8.46 2.26
C GLU A 521 -24.64 -9.02 1.59
N LEU A 522 -25.74 -8.25 1.57
CA LEU A 522 -26.97 -8.64 0.88
C LEU A 522 -26.76 -8.91 -0.61
N ARG A 523 -25.95 -8.09 -1.31
CA ARG A 523 -25.61 -8.33 -2.72
C ARG A 523 -24.91 -9.68 -2.92
N THR A 524 -24.03 -10.05 -1.99
CA THR A 524 -23.33 -11.33 -2.03
C THR A 524 -24.31 -12.48 -1.77
N VAL A 525 -25.24 -12.32 -0.82
CA VAL A 525 -26.28 -13.31 -0.51
C VAL A 525 -27.21 -13.50 -1.72
N CYS A 526 -27.74 -12.42 -2.31
CA CYS A 526 -28.57 -12.46 -3.53
C CYS A 526 -27.87 -13.24 -4.64
N SER A 527 -26.62 -12.88 -4.93
CA SER A 527 -25.86 -13.53 -6.00
C SER A 527 -25.56 -15.00 -5.71
N ASN A 528 -25.32 -15.37 -4.45
CA ASN A 528 -25.15 -16.77 -4.07
C ASN A 528 -26.46 -17.55 -4.18
N VAL A 529 -27.58 -16.97 -3.75
CA VAL A 529 -28.93 -17.56 -3.89
C VAL A 529 -29.27 -17.76 -5.37
N ASP A 530 -28.92 -16.80 -6.24
CA ASP A 530 -29.10 -16.94 -7.69
C ASP A 530 -28.40 -18.15 -8.28
N ILE A 531 -27.17 -18.39 -7.80
CA ILE A 531 -26.34 -19.52 -8.21
C ILE A 531 -26.89 -20.84 -7.63
N ILE A 532 -27.34 -20.84 -6.37
CA ILE A 532 -27.93 -22.02 -5.70
C ILE A 532 -29.23 -22.44 -6.40
N LEU A 533 -30.11 -21.49 -6.70
CA LEU A 533 -31.40 -21.74 -7.35
C LEU A 533 -31.27 -22.01 -8.85
N GLY A 534 -30.07 -21.94 -9.42
CA GLY A 534 -29.82 -22.14 -10.85
C GLY A 534 -30.40 -21.03 -11.75
N THR A 535 -30.89 -19.94 -11.17
CA THR A 535 -31.52 -18.82 -11.89
C THR A 535 -30.54 -18.03 -12.79
N SER A 536 -29.23 -18.11 -12.55
CA SER A 536 -28.21 -17.51 -13.42
C SER A 536 -28.13 -18.13 -14.83
N GLN A 537 -28.57 -19.38 -15.00
CA GLN A 537 -28.64 -20.03 -16.32
C GLN A 537 -29.88 -19.65 -17.14
N VAL A 538 -30.92 -19.11 -16.50
CA VAL A 538 -32.20 -18.78 -17.17
C VAL A 538 -32.13 -17.42 -17.87
N GLN A 539 -31.41 -16.44 -17.32
CA GLN A 539 -31.27 -15.11 -17.94
C GLN A 539 -30.36 -15.13 -19.19
N ASN A 540 -29.28 -15.94 -19.21
CA ASN A 540 -28.41 -16.04 -20.40
C ASN A 540 -29.09 -16.80 -21.56
N ARG A 541 -29.92 -17.82 -21.28
CA ARG A 541 -30.66 -18.54 -22.34
C ARG A 541 -31.76 -17.69 -22.99
N GLN A 542 -32.35 -16.74 -22.28
CA GLN A 542 -33.35 -15.84 -22.87
C GLN A 542 -32.72 -14.81 -23.81
N HIS A 543 -31.48 -14.35 -23.57
CA HIS A 543 -30.80 -13.45 -24.50
C HIS A 543 -30.29 -14.14 -25.77
N GLU A 544 -29.82 -15.39 -25.69
CA GLU A 544 -29.41 -16.15 -26.88
C GLU A 544 -30.60 -16.48 -27.80
N HIS A 545 -31.76 -16.84 -27.24
CA HIS A 545 -32.93 -17.18 -28.06
C HIS A 545 -33.62 -15.99 -28.73
N THR A 546 -33.33 -14.76 -28.28
CA THR A 546 -33.88 -13.54 -28.89
C THR A 546 -32.99 -13.03 -30.05
N GLN A 547 -31.71 -13.42 -30.10
CA GLN A 547 -30.79 -13.04 -31.18
C GLN A 547 -30.81 -14.01 -32.38
N GLU A 548 -31.30 -15.23 -32.24
CA GLU A 548 -31.48 -16.16 -33.37
C GLU A 548 -32.80 -15.99 -34.15
N LYS A 549 -33.64 -15.01 -33.76
CA LYS A 549 -34.91 -14.69 -34.44
C LYS A 549 -35.05 -13.23 -34.87
N SER A 550 -33.95 -12.53 -35.17
CA SER A 550 -33.99 -11.23 -35.86
C SER A 550 -33.11 -11.23 -37.10
#